data_AF-A0A2V6M1F5-F1
#
_entry.id   AF-A0A2V6M1F5-F1
#
_cell.length_a   1.000
_cell.length_b   1.000
_cell.length_c   1.000
_cell.angle_alpha   90.00
_cell.angle_beta   90.00
_cell.angle_gamma   90.00
#
_symmetry.space_group_name_H-M   'P 1'
#
loop_
_entity.id
_entity.type
_entity.pdbx_description
1 polymer ?
#
loop_
_entity_poly.entity_id
_entity_poly.type
_entity_poly.pdbx_seq_one_letter_code
_entity_poly.pdbx_strand_id
1 'polypeptide(L)'
;QERVDRFLKLTNAGYQALYRVNSEAQWLAVTDVTPEHDAAVAATGKAYAAFNGNPAIITEARDLLAHEKELTPLSVRQLKQLLLNAAEGPMTNPDLVVKRVGAEAKQASILNSFEFKLDGQKITANEIDNKLQKSTDLEERKAVWEASKESGPALKPNLVVLRDLRNGVAREMKYPDYFSLEVAGYGMTTDEMLKMLDDWMATLRPLYLQLHTWAKYKLAEKYHQPVPQKIPAHWINNRWAQEWPDLVEAANIDKYFEGHSADWIIKTAEQFYTSLGFSPLPESFWKKSDLYPLPPDSKRKKNTHASCWHIDLENDIRSLQSIEPNARWFFTAHHELGHGYYFKAYTRPEVPYLLRTGAAPGFHEGVGELISLASSQVPYLQSRGILPKDFKPDMNAFLLDDALGGNTLAICRESSRRRRVARNGVTRQPRPTLTIPPPTIITTLSRPCLSFN
;
A
#
# COMPACT_ATOMS: atom_id res chain seq x y z
N GLN A 1 -34.41 -11.68 10.64
CA GLN A 1 -33.21 -11.59 11.50
C GLN A 1 -32.60 -12.96 11.86
N GLU A 2 -33.30 -13.85 12.58
CA GLU A 2 -32.69 -15.10 13.10
C GLU A 2 -32.02 -16.01 12.04
N ARG A 3 -32.60 -16.11 10.83
CA ARG A 3 -32.00 -16.84 9.71
C ARG A 3 -30.62 -16.25 9.34
N VAL A 4 -30.52 -14.93 9.31
CA VAL A 4 -29.27 -14.21 9.03
C VAL A 4 -28.26 -14.43 10.14
N ASP A 5 -28.67 -14.42 11.40
CA ASP A 5 -27.74 -14.64 12.51
C ASP A 5 -27.11 -16.04 12.47
N ARG A 6 -27.91 -17.08 12.18
CA ARG A 6 -27.39 -18.44 11.99
C ARG A 6 -26.46 -18.55 10.80
N PHE A 7 -26.82 -17.93 9.67
CA PHE A 7 -26.00 -17.90 8.47
C PHE A 7 -24.66 -17.18 8.72
N LEU A 8 -24.70 -15.97 9.29
CA LEU A 8 -23.52 -15.17 9.58
C LEU A 8 -22.61 -15.79 10.64
N LYS A 9 -23.17 -16.51 11.61
CA LYS A 9 -22.36 -17.27 12.58
C LYS A 9 -21.50 -18.32 11.88
N LEU A 10 -22.07 -19.06 10.93
CA LEU A 10 -21.34 -20.06 10.16
C LEU A 10 -20.33 -19.41 9.21
N THR A 11 -20.73 -18.37 8.47
CA THR A 11 -19.86 -17.76 7.47
C THR A 11 -18.69 -16.99 8.09
N ASN A 12 -18.88 -16.31 9.22
CA ASN A 12 -17.76 -15.68 9.94
C ASN A 12 -16.74 -16.71 10.43
N ALA A 13 -17.20 -17.83 11.00
CA ALA A 13 -16.30 -18.88 11.48
C ALA A 13 -15.52 -19.54 10.33
N GLY A 14 -16.20 -19.88 9.23
CA GLY A 14 -15.56 -20.45 8.04
C GLY A 14 -14.59 -19.46 7.37
N TYR A 15 -14.98 -18.18 7.28
CA TYR A 15 -14.15 -17.11 6.74
C TYR A 15 -12.85 -16.97 7.53
N GLN A 16 -12.93 -16.85 8.86
CA GLN A 16 -11.76 -16.68 9.71
C GLN A 16 -10.83 -17.90 9.66
N ALA A 17 -11.37 -19.13 9.69
CA ALA A 17 -10.55 -20.33 9.62
C ALA A 17 -9.73 -20.41 8.33
N LEU A 18 -10.36 -20.15 7.18
CA LEU A 18 -9.68 -20.19 5.87
C LEU A 18 -8.78 -18.97 5.64
N TYR A 19 -9.20 -17.79 6.11
CA TYR A 19 -8.36 -16.60 6.12
C TYR A 19 -7.05 -16.88 6.85
N ARG A 20 -7.12 -17.46 8.06
CA ARG A 20 -5.92 -17.74 8.86
C ARG A 20 -4.95 -18.66 8.14
N VAL A 21 -5.43 -19.78 7.61
CA VAL A 21 -4.58 -20.75 6.91
C VAL A 21 -3.93 -20.13 5.68
N ASN A 22 -4.68 -19.32 4.93
CA ASN A 22 -4.15 -18.60 3.78
C ASN A 22 -3.12 -17.52 4.19
N SER A 23 -3.41 -16.73 5.22
CA SER A 23 -2.51 -15.68 5.73
C SER A 23 -1.22 -16.26 6.31
N GLU A 24 -1.27 -17.43 6.96
CA GLU A 24 -0.07 -18.14 7.43
C GLU A 24 0.81 -18.59 6.25
N ALA A 25 0.22 -19.12 5.17
CA ALA A 25 0.97 -19.50 3.97
C ALA A 25 1.58 -18.28 3.27
N GLN A 26 0.84 -17.18 3.17
CA GLN A 26 1.33 -15.92 2.57
C GLN A 26 2.48 -15.35 3.37
N TRP A 27 2.38 -15.34 4.70
CA TRP A 27 3.45 -14.91 5.59
C TRP A 27 4.76 -15.68 5.32
N LEU A 28 4.69 -17.00 5.16
CA LEU A 28 5.86 -17.82 4.84
C LEU A 28 6.42 -17.48 3.45
N ALA A 29 5.56 -17.30 2.43
CA ALA A 29 6.03 -16.95 1.09
C ALA A 29 6.73 -15.58 1.03
N VAL A 30 6.31 -14.60 1.85
CA VAL A 30 6.96 -13.27 1.86
C VAL A 30 8.18 -13.20 2.78
N THR A 31 8.29 -14.08 3.79
CA THR A 31 9.44 -14.13 4.69
C THR A 31 10.50 -15.14 4.25
N ASP A 32 10.14 -16.19 3.51
CA ASP A 32 11.05 -17.18 2.97
C ASP A 32 10.61 -17.57 1.56
N VAL A 33 11.10 -16.83 0.56
CA VAL A 33 10.66 -16.97 -0.82
C VAL A 33 11.22 -18.26 -1.42
N THR A 34 10.37 -19.29 -1.50
CA THR A 34 10.67 -20.61 -2.07
C THR A 34 9.51 -21.09 -2.97
N PRO A 35 9.78 -21.95 -3.97
CA PRO A 35 8.72 -22.57 -4.76
C PRO A 35 7.68 -23.33 -3.93
N GLU A 36 8.11 -23.93 -2.82
CA GLU A 36 7.25 -24.68 -1.90
C GLU A 36 6.27 -23.75 -1.17
N HIS A 37 6.74 -22.60 -0.68
CA HIS A 37 5.87 -21.61 -0.05
C HIS A 37 4.93 -20.93 -1.05
N ASP A 38 5.40 -20.62 -2.26
CA ASP A 38 4.55 -20.12 -3.35
C ASP A 38 3.43 -21.12 -3.70
N ALA A 39 3.75 -22.42 -3.74
CA ALA A 39 2.77 -23.48 -3.96
C ALA A 39 1.76 -23.60 -2.82
N ALA A 40 2.20 -23.42 -1.57
CA ALA A 40 1.31 -23.40 -0.40
C ALA A 40 0.32 -22.23 -0.45
N VAL A 41 0.77 -21.03 -0.85
CA VAL A 41 -0.12 -19.88 -1.08
C VAL A 41 -1.13 -20.18 -2.17
N ALA A 42 -0.69 -20.76 -3.29
CA ALA A 42 -1.61 -21.12 -4.38
C ALA A 42 -2.67 -22.15 -3.94
N ALA A 43 -2.31 -23.12 -3.10
CA ALA A 43 -3.24 -24.13 -2.59
C ALA A 43 -4.24 -23.55 -1.59
N THR A 44 -3.75 -22.79 -0.61
CA THR A 44 -4.59 -22.20 0.46
C THR A 44 -5.47 -21.06 -0.07
N GLY A 45 -4.95 -20.24 -0.99
CA GLY A 45 -5.70 -19.19 -1.68
C GLY A 45 -6.86 -19.73 -2.51
N LYS A 46 -6.69 -20.89 -3.17
CA LYS A 46 -7.79 -21.57 -3.86
C LYS A 46 -8.90 -21.99 -2.90
N ALA A 47 -8.57 -22.54 -1.74
CA ALA A 47 -9.56 -22.94 -0.73
C ALA A 47 -10.31 -21.72 -0.18
N TYR A 48 -9.58 -20.64 0.13
CA TYR A 48 -10.16 -19.38 0.59
C TYR A 48 -11.09 -18.75 -0.47
N ALA A 49 -10.65 -18.69 -1.73
CA ALA A 49 -11.48 -18.20 -2.84
C ALA A 49 -12.71 -19.10 -3.08
N ALA A 50 -12.57 -20.42 -2.97
CA ALA A 50 -13.68 -21.35 -3.14
C ALA A 50 -14.78 -21.17 -2.09
N PHE A 51 -14.40 -20.86 -0.84
CA PHE A 51 -15.36 -20.55 0.20
C PHE A 51 -16.03 -19.20 -0.01
N ASN A 52 -15.26 -18.12 -0.21
CA ASN A 52 -15.81 -16.78 -0.40
C ASN A 52 -16.71 -16.70 -1.64
N GLY A 53 -16.29 -17.34 -2.73
CA GLY A 53 -17.01 -17.40 -3.99
C GLY A 53 -18.12 -18.43 -4.07
N ASN A 54 -18.41 -19.19 -3.01
CA ASN A 54 -19.34 -20.31 -3.06
C ASN A 54 -20.75 -19.85 -3.50
N PRO A 55 -21.34 -20.41 -4.58
CA PRO A 55 -22.65 -19.99 -5.10
C PRO A 55 -23.78 -20.09 -4.08
N ALA A 56 -23.74 -21.06 -3.16
CA ALA A 56 -24.74 -21.21 -2.11
C ALA A 56 -24.65 -20.06 -1.09
N ILE A 57 -23.43 -19.66 -0.72
CA ILE A 57 -23.18 -18.50 0.16
C ILE A 57 -23.62 -17.20 -0.52
N ILE A 58 -23.28 -17.02 -1.81
CA ILE A 58 -23.69 -15.86 -2.60
C ILE A 58 -25.22 -15.78 -2.71
N THR A 59 -25.87 -16.89 -3.05
CA THR A 59 -27.33 -16.96 -3.21
C THR A 59 -28.04 -16.66 -1.90
N GLU A 60 -27.64 -17.33 -0.82
CA GLU A 60 -28.23 -17.07 0.50
C GLU A 60 -28.04 -15.61 0.92
N ALA A 61 -26.85 -15.02 0.71
CA ALA A 61 -26.61 -13.62 1.05
C ALA A 61 -27.49 -12.64 0.23
N ARG A 62 -27.69 -12.91 -1.07
CA ARG A 62 -28.59 -12.11 -1.92
C ARG A 62 -30.05 -12.25 -1.51
N ASP A 63 -30.50 -13.47 -1.24
CA ASP A 63 -31.87 -13.75 -0.80
C ASP A 63 -32.16 -13.06 0.54
N LEU A 64 -31.21 -13.09 1.48
CA LEU A 64 -31.33 -12.38 2.75
C LEU A 64 -31.35 -10.85 2.56
N LEU A 65 -30.53 -10.31 1.65
CA LEU A 65 -30.51 -8.88 1.34
C LEU A 65 -31.77 -8.39 0.62
N ALA A 66 -32.55 -9.26 -0.03
CA ALA A 66 -33.87 -8.88 -0.54
C ALA A 66 -34.83 -8.42 0.58
N HIS A 67 -34.56 -8.83 1.82
CA HIS A 67 -35.27 -8.44 3.03
C HIS A 67 -34.48 -7.44 3.89
N GLU A 68 -33.58 -6.64 3.30
CA GLU A 68 -32.67 -5.72 4.02
C GLU A 68 -33.37 -4.84 5.07
N LYS A 69 -34.62 -4.41 4.82
CA LYS A 69 -35.40 -3.56 5.74
C LYS A 69 -35.79 -4.24 7.05
N GLU A 70 -35.76 -5.57 7.10
CA GLU A 70 -36.08 -6.39 8.27
C GLU A 70 -34.83 -6.80 9.06
N LEU A 71 -33.64 -6.35 8.65
CA LEU A 71 -32.37 -6.77 9.20
C LEU A 71 -31.71 -5.65 10.01
N THR A 72 -30.87 -6.03 10.98
CA THR A 72 -30.03 -5.06 11.67
C THR A 72 -28.99 -4.45 10.71
N PRO A 73 -28.59 -3.18 10.89
CA PRO A 73 -27.55 -2.56 10.07
C PRO A 73 -26.22 -3.35 10.07
N LEU A 74 -25.87 -4.00 11.18
CA LEU A 74 -24.67 -4.82 11.30
C LEU A 74 -24.76 -6.09 10.42
N SER A 75 -25.91 -6.76 10.40
CA SER A 75 -26.15 -7.91 9.53
C SER A 75 -26.05 -7.52 8.05
N VAL A 76 -26.66 -6.39 7.68
CA VAL A 76 -26.61 -5.88 6.30
C VAL A 76 -25.18 -5.60 5.84
N ARG A 77 -24.36 -4.96 6.69
CA ARG A 77 -22.94 -4.69 6.39
C ARG A 77 -22.16 -5.98 6.17
N GLN A 78 -22.35 -7.00 7.02
CA GLN A 78 -21.69 -8.29 6.85
C GLN A 78 -22.09 -8.99 5.55
N LEU A 79 -23.39 -8.99 5.20
CA LEU A 79 -23.87 -9.58 3.95
C LEU A 79 -23.30 -8.87 2.72
N LYS A 80 -23.24 -7.53 2.74
CA LYS A 80 -22.63 -6.74 1.65
C LYS A 80 -21.13 -7.01 1.54
N GLN A 81 -20.41 -7.07 2.66
CA GLN A 81 -18.98 -7.39 2.66
C GLN A 81 -18.69 -8.82 2.17
N LEU A 82 -19.54 -9.78 2.53
CA LEU A 82 -19.46 -11.15 2.02
C LEU A 82 -19.62 -11.19 0.49
N LEU A 83 -20.54 -10.43 -0.08
CA LEU A 83 -20.69 -10.32 -1.54
C LEU A 83 -19.50 -9.63 -2.22
N LEU A 84 -18.89 -8.64 -1.57
CA LEU A 84 -17.65 -8.01 -2.06
C LEU A 84 -16.49 -9.02 -2.06
N ASN A 85 -16.30 -9.76 -0.97
CA ASN A 85 -15.29 -10.82 -0.89
C ASN A 85 -15.50 -11.90 -1.96
N ALA A 86 -16.77 -12.24 -2.24
CA ALA A 86 -17.14 -13.19 -3.28
C ALA A 86 -16.83 -12.69 -4.69
N ALA A 87 -16.88 -11.38 -4.93
CA ALA A 87 -16.62 -10.78 -6.25
C ALA A 87 -15.16 -10.80 -6.67
N GLU A 88 -14.26 -10.97 -5.71
CA GLU A 88 -12.87 -11.32 -5.96
C GLU A 88 -12.67 -12.78 -6.36
N GLY A 89 -13.70 -13.60 -6.55
CA GLY A 89 -13.51 -14.97 -7.03
C GLY A 89 -14.80 -15.75 -7.09
N PRO A 90 -15.81 -15.29 -7.83
CA PRO A 90 -17.14 -15.89 -7.79
C PRO A 90 -17.11 -17.26 -8.44
N MET A 91 -17.32 -18.32 -7.64
CA MET A 91 -17.38 -19.69 -8.12
C MET A 91 -18.70 -20.02 -8.84
N THR A 92 -19.45 -19.00 -9.27
CA THR A 92 -20.50 -19.13 -10.30
C THR A 92 -19.90 -19.49 -11.66
N ASN A 93 -18.62 -19.15 -11.87
CA ASN A 93 -17.82 -19.55 -13.03
C ASN A 93 -16.42 -20.04 -12.57
N PRO A 94 -16.31 -21.29 -12.06
CA PRO A 94 -15.06 -21.80 -11.49
C PRO A 94 -13.89 -21.79 -12.47
N ASP A 95 -14.13 -22.09 -13.76
CA ASP A 95 -13.08 -22.09 -14.78
C ASP A 95 -12.45 -20.72 -14.96
N LEU A 96 -13.25 -19.66 -14.92
CA LEU A 96 -12.78 -18.28 -14.98
C LEU A 96 -11.94 -17.92 -13.75
N VAL A 97 -12.40 -18.30 -12.56
CA VAL A 97 -11.67 -18.06 -11.30
C VAL A 97 -10.34 -18.81 -11.30
N VAL A 98 -10.32 -20.09 -11.69
CA VAL A 98 -9.09 -20.90 -11.78
C VAL A 98 -8.09 -20.28 -12.76
N LYS A 99 -8.56 -19.81 -13.93
CA LYS A 99 -7.71 -19.10 -14.89
C LYS A 99 -7.15 -17.80 -14.32
N ARG A 100 -7.96 -17.01 -13.60
CA ARG A 100 -7.52 -15.76 -12.96
C ARG A 100 -6.46 -16.02 -11.89
N VAL A 101 -6.74 -16.90 -10.93
CA VAL A 101 -5.80 -17.27 -9.87
C VAL A 101 -4.50 -17.82 -10.45
N GLY A 102 -4.57 -18.66 -11.48
CA GLY A 102 -3.37 -19.16 -12.19
C GLY A 102 -2.57 -18.05 -12.88
N ALA A 103 -3.25 -17.08 -13.50
CA ALA A 103 -2.61 -15.93 -14.13
C ALA A 103 -1.97 -14.99 -13.10
N GLU A 104 -2.60 -14.78 -11.94
CA GLU A 104 -2.09 -13.98 -10.80
C GLU A 104 -0.84 -14.61 -10.20
N ALA A 105 -0.90 -15.91 -9.87
CA ALA A 105 0.25 -16.65 -9.35
C ALA A 105 1.42 -16.62 -10.34
N LYS A 106 1.16 -16.80 -11.64
CA LYS A 106 2.19 -16.69 -12.68
C LYS A 106 2.77 -15.27 -12.77
N GLN A 107 1.92 -14.25 -12.67
CA GLN A 107 2.36 -12.84 -12.69
C GLN A 107 3.26 -12.51 -11.51
N ALA A 108 2.86 -12.91 -10.31
CA ALA A 108 3.61 -12.71 -9.08
C ALA A 108 4.94 -13.47 -9.13
N SER A 109 4.93 -14.73 -9.59
CA SER A 109 6.14 -15.53 -9.76
C SER A 109 7.15 -14.86 -10.69
N ILE A 110 6.73 -14.39 -11.88
CA ILE A 110 7.62 -13.69 -12.83
C ILE A 110 8.24 -12.44 -12.18
N LEU A 111 7.45 -11.66 -11.43
CA LEU A 111 7.93 -10.45 -10.77
C LEU A 111 8.91 -10.78 -9.63
N ASN A 112 8.54 -11.70 -8.75
CA ASN A 112 9.31 -12.06 -7.55
C ASN A 112 10.63 -12.77 -7.91
N SER A 113 10.64 -13.54 -9.00
CA SER A 113 11.84 -14.21 -9.51
C SER A 113 12.60 -13.40 -10.56
N PHE A 114 12.21 -12.14 -10.82
CA PHE A 114 12.82 -11.35 -11.88
C PHE A 114 14.28 -11.03 -11.56
N GLU A 115 15.19 -11.42 -12.45
CA GLU A 115 16.62 -11.11 -12.34
C GLU A 115 16.92 -9.87 -13.18
N PHE A 116 17.15 -8.74 -12.51
CA PHE A 116 17.57 -7.51 -13.17
C PHE A 116 19.01 -7.62 -13.66
N LYS A 117 19.30 -6.99 -14.80
CA LYS A 117 20.65 -6.93 -15.36
C LYS A 117 21.08 -5.51 -15.63
N LEU A 118 22.33 -5.20 -15.30
CA LEU A 118 23.03 -3.98 -15.68
C LEU A 118 24.28 -4.39 -16.44
N ASP A 119 24.41 -3.96 -17.69
CA ASP A 119 25.52 -4.32 -18.60
C ASP A 119 25.75 -5.84 -18.71
N GLY A 120 24.65 -6.61 -18.69
CA GLY A 120 24.66 -8.07 -18.76
C GLY A 120 24.99 -8.77 -17.43
N GLN A 121 25.34 -8.04 -16.38
CA GLN A 121 25.61 -8.57 -15.04
C GLN A 121 24.38 -8.46 -14.15
N LYS A 122 24.21 -9.40 -13.22
CA LYS A 122 23.09 -9.41 -12.27
C LYS A 122 23.17 -8.23 -11.32
N ILE A 123 22.04 -7.60 -11.03
CA ILE A 123 21.92 -6.53 -10.03
C ILE A 123 20.65 -6.73 -9.20
N THR A 124 20.70 -6.41 -7.91
CA THR A 124 19.57 -6.47 -6.99
C THR A 124 18.77 -5.16 -6.97
N ALA A 125 17.53 -5.20 -6.49
CA ALA A 125 16.71 -4.00 -6.30
C ALA A 125 17.38 -2.98 -5.33
N ASN A 126 18.02 -3.45 -4.27
CA ASN A 126 18.73 -2.59 -3.33
C ASN A 126 19.97 -1.95 -3.96
N GLU A 127 20.71 -2.69 -4.78
CA GLU A 127 21.85 -2.11 -5.53
C GLU A 127 21.39 -1.07 -6.56
N ILE A 128 20.27 -1.31 -7.24
CA ILE A 128 19.63 -0.32 -8.12
C ILE A 128 19.33 0.97 -7.34
N ASP A 129 18.64 0.86 -6.20
CA ASP A 129 18.26 2.02 -5.40
C ASP A 129 19.49 2.73 -4.83
N ASN A 130 20.47 1.99 -4.31
CA ASN A 130 21.73 2.52 -3.81
C ASN A 130 22.53 3.27 -4.89
N LYS A 131 22.60 2.71 -6.10
CA LYS A 131 23.27 3.38 -7.23
C LYS A 131 22.54 4.65 -7.66
N LEU A 132 21.20 4.59 -7.74
CA LEU A 132 20.38 5.79 -7.99
C LEU A 132 20.48 6.82 -6.88
N GLN A 133 20.82 6.44 -5.65
CA GLN A 133 21.00 7.39 -4.56
C GLN A 133 22.40 8.05 -4.60
N LYS A 134 23.44 7.26 -4.83
CA LYS A 134 24.85 7.67 -4.68
C LYS A 134 25.49 8.24 -5.94
N SER A 135 25.12 7.76 -7.12
CA SER A 135 25.79 8.16 -8.37
C SER A 135 25.33 9.54 -8.83
N THR A 136 26.26 10.39 -9.24
CA THR A 136 26.01 11.66 -9.93
C THR A 136 26.24 11.59 -11.43
N ASP A 137 26.74 10.46 -11.94
CA ASP A 137 26.92 10.22 -13.37
C ASP A 137 25.57 9.93 -14.03
N LEU A 138 25.12 10.82 -14.92
CA LEU A 138 23.83 10.68 -15.57
C LEU A 138 23.73 9.47 -16.49
N GLU A 139 24.82 9.02 -17.11
CA GLU A 139 24.80 7.84 -17.97
C GLU A 139 24.69 6.56 -17.13
N GLU A 140 25.45 6.46 -16.03
CA GLU A 140 25.31 5.34 -15.08
C GLU A 140 23.88 5.31 -14.51
N ARG A 141 23.37 6.45 -14.02
CA ARG A 141 22.02 6.54 -13.47
C ARG A 141 20.96 6.13 -14.47
N LYS A 142 21.11 6.52 -15.73
CA LYS A 142 20.19 6.13 -16.80
C LYS A 142 20.23 4.63 -17.03
N ALA A 143 21.41 4.02 -17.16
CA ALA A 143 21.57 2.58 -17.32
C ALA A 143 20.94 1.80 -16.14
N VAL A 144 21.21 2.23 -14.91
CA VAL A 144 20.62 1.66 -13.69
C VAL A 144 19.09 1.82 -13.66
N TRP A 145 18.58 2.99 -14.04
CA TRP A 145 17.14 3.23 -14.11
C TRP A 145 16.49 2.36 -15.19
N GLU A 146 17.10 2.20 -16.36
CA GLU A 146 16.62 1.34 -17.44
C GLU A 146 16.62 -0.14 -17.03
N ALA A 147 17.67 -0.61 -16.36
CA ALA A 147 17.73 -1.95 -15.75
C ALA A 147 16.51 -2.20 -14.85
N SER A 148 16.14 -1.21 -14.01
CA SER A 148 14.95 -1.32 -13.14
C SER A 148 13.60 -1.45 -13.89
N LYS A 149 13.58 -1.22 -15.21
CA LYS A 149 12.37 -1.29 -16.07
C LYS A 149 12.30 -2.57 -16.89
N GLU A 150 13.34 -3.41 -16.87
CA GLU A 150 13.40 -4.67 -17.64
C GLU A 150 12.30 -5.66 -17.26
N SER A 151 11.77 -5.59 -16.04
CA SER A 151 10.62 -6.39 -15.61
C SER A 151 9.34 -6.05 -16.40
N GLY A 152 9.18 -4.80 -16.85
CA GLY A 152 8.00 -4.34 -17.57
C GLY A 152 7.68 -5.16 -18.84
N PRO A 153 8.63 -5.31 -19.79
CA PRO A 153 8.46 -6.17 -20.95
C PRO A 153 8.09 -7.62 -20.61
N ALA A 154 8.73 -8.23 -19.60
CA ALA A 154 8.45 -9.60 -19.19
C ALA A 154 7.03 -9.77 -18.60
N LEU A 155 6.54 -8.74 -17.89
CA LEU A 155 5.24 -8.75 -17.23
C LEU A 155 4.08 -8.40 -18.18
N LYS A 156 4.33 -7.62 -19.24
CA LYS A 156 3.28 -7.04 -20.11
C LYS A 156 2.30 -8.06 -20.69
N PRO A 157 2.71 -9.19 -21.29
CA PRO A 157 1.76 -10.10 -21.92
C PRO A 157 0.73 -10.67 -20.93
N ASN A 158 1.19 -11.08 -19.76
CA ASN A 158 0.34 -11.71 -18.75
C ASN A 158 -0.52 -10.68 -17.98
N LEU A 159 -0.09 -9.42 -17.88
CA LEU A 159 -0.94 -8.33 -17.37
C LEU A 159 -2.19 -8.08 -18.22
N VAL A 160 -2.10 -8.20 -19.55
CA VAL A 160 -3.27 -8.03 -20.43
C VAL A 160 -4.27 -9.15 -20.22
N VAL A 161 -3.78 -10.40 -20.13
CA VAL A 161 -4.61 -11.56 -19.80
C VAL A 161 -5.27 -11.38 -18.43
N LEU A 162 -4.50 -10.93 -17.43
CA LEU A 162 -5.00 -10.71 -16.08
C LEU A 162 -6.08 -9.63 -16.03
N ARG A 163 -5.92 -8.52 -16.76
CA ARG A 163 -6.96 -7.48 -16.91
C ARG A 163 -8.28 -8.09 -17.40
N ASP A 164 -8.23 -8.93 -18.42
CA ASP A 164 -9.43 -9.51 -19.03
C ASP A 164 -10.12 -10.51 -18.09
N LEU A 165 -9.33 -11.31 -17.37
CA LEU A 165 -9.83 -12.26 -16.36
C LEU A 165 -10.46 -11.53 -15.16
N ARG A 166 -9.80 -10.48 -14.65
CA ARG A 166 -10.31 -9.61 -13.57
C ARG A 166 -11.62 -8.91 -13.96
N ASN A 167 -11.70 -8.40 -15.18
CA ASN A 167 -12.94 -7.84 -15.70
C ASN A 167 -14.03 -8.92 -15.87
N GLY A 168 -13.65 -10.16 -16.20
CA GLY A 168 -14.57 -11.29 -16.27
C GLY A 168 -15.25 -11.56 -14.94
N VAL A 169 -14.46 -11.76 -13.87
CA VAL A 169 -15.00 -12.06 -12.53
C VAL A 169 -15.85 -10.91 -11.98
N ALA A 170 -15.47 -9.66 -12.24
CA ALA A 170 -16.27 -8.50 -11.85
C ALA A 170 -17.68 -8.54 -12.50
N ARG A 171 -17.76 -8.90 -13.79
CA ARG A 171 -19.02 -9.02 -14.53
C ARG A 171 -19.91 -10.18 -14.06
N GLU A 172 -19.33 -11.29 -13.62
CA GLU A 172 -20.09 -12.38 -12.98
C GLU A 172 -20.91 -11.86 -11.78
N MET A 173 -20.34 -10.89 -11.04
CA MET A 173 -20.98 -10.22 -9.91
C MET A 173 -21.68 -8.91 -10.27
N LYS A 174 -21.93 -8.66 -11.56
CA LYS A 174 -22.67 -7.51 -12.11
C LYS A 174 -21.98 -6.15 -11.97
N TYR A 175 -20.68 -6.13 -11.71
CA TYR A 175 -19.87 -4.93 -11.89
C TYR A 175 -19.49 -4.75 -13.37
N PRO A 176 -19.48 -3.52 -13.92
CA PRO A 176 -19.10 -3.29 -15.32
C PRO A 176 -17.70 -3.79 -15.67
N ASP A 177 -16.75 -3.56 -14.77
CA ASP A 177 -15.34 -3.91 -14.87
C ASP A 177 -14.72 -4.04 -13.47
N TYR A 178 -13.46 -4.47 -13.42
CA TYR A 178 -12.75 -4.66 -12.16
C TYR A 178 -12.50 -3.34 -11.42
N PHE A 179 -12.33 -2.22 -12.13
CA PHE A 179 -12.19 -0.92 -11.48
C PHE A 179 -13.45 -0.53 -10.70
N SER A 180 -14.62 -0.80 -11.27
CA SER A 180 -15.90 -0.57 -10.60
C SER A 180 -16.09 -1.46 -9.36
N LEU A 181 -15.57 -2.69 -9.38
CA LEU A 181 -15.53 -3.58 -8.21
C LEU A 181 -14.65 -3.00 -7.09
N GLU A 182 -13.42 -2.58 -7.42
CA GLU A 182 -12.51 -1.94 -6.45
C GLU A 182 -13.11 -0.67 -5.83
N VAL A 183 -13.77 0.16 -6.65
CA VAL A 183 -14.44 1.38 -6.19
C VAL A 183 -15.63 1.07 -5.28
N ALA A 184 -16.33 -0.05 -5.50
CA ALA A 184 -17.43 -0.47 -4.62
C ALA A 184 -16.96 -0.78 -3.18
N GLY A 185 -15.68 -1.15 -2.99
CA GLY A 185 -15.06 -1.29 -1.67
C GLY A 185 -15.00 0.02 -0.87
N TYR A 186 -15.07 1.17 -1.55
CA TYR A 186 -15.19 2.49 -0.90
C TYR A 186 -16.64 2.90 -0.61
N GLY A 187 -17.62 2.09 -1.00
CA GLY A 187 -19.03 2.46 -0.95
C GLY A 187 -19.39 3.60 -1.92
N MET A 188 -18.59 3.80 -2.97
CA MET A 188 -18.76 4.85 -3.97
C MET A 188 -19.13 4.24 -5.33
N THR A 189 -19.71 5.07 -6.19
CA THR A 189 -19.76 4.83 -7.63
C THR A 189 -18.46 5.24 -8.30
N THR A 190 -18.20 4.71 -9.50
CA THR A 190 -17.05 5.09 -10.32
C THR A 190 -17.01 6.60 -10.61
N ASP A 191 -18.16 7.23 -10.85
CA ASP A 191 -18.24 8.66 -11.14
C ASP A 191 -17.91 9.52 -9.91
N GLU A 192 -18.38 9.12 -8.73
CA GLU A 192 -18.02 9.79 -7.46
C GLU A 192 -16.52 9.70 -7.19
N MET A 193 -15.93 8.51 -7.35
CA MET A 193 -14.49 8.31 -7.20
C MET A 193 -13.69 9.17 -8.17
N LEU A 194 -14.04 9.16 -9.46
CA LEU A 194 -13.33 9.95 -10.48
C LEU A 194 -13.47 11.45 -10.23
N LYS A 195 -14.66 11.91 -9.83
CA LYS A 195 -14.88 13.31 -9.47
C LYS A 195 -14.01 13.72 -8.28
N MET A 196 -13.98 12.91 -7.22
CA MET A 196 -13.15 13.17 -6.05
C MET A 196 -11.66 13.29 -6.42
N LEU A 197 -11.16 12.37 -7.25
CA LEU A 197 -9.78 12.40 -7.75
C LEU A 197 -9.49 13.64 -8.61
N ASP A 198 -10.41 14.03 -9.49
CA ASP A 198 -10.27 15.24 -10.31
C ASP A 198 -10.28 16.52 -9.46
N ASP A 199 -11.12 16.60 -8.42
CA ASP A 199 -11.18 17.73 -7.48
C ASP A 199 -9.87 17.84 -6.67
N TRP A 200 -9.33 16.72 -6.17
CA TRP A 200 -8.03 16.68 -5.51
C TRP A 200 -6.90 17.12 -6.45
N MET A 201 -6.90 16.62 -7.69
CA MET A 201 -5.93 17.03 -8.70
C MET A 201 -6.01 18.53 -8.99
N ALA A 202 -7.21 19.09 -9.10
CA ALA A 202 -7.37 20.53 -9.32
C ALA A 202 -6.81 21.35 -8.15
N THR A 203 -7.01 20.87 -6.92
CA THR A 203 -6.59 21.51 -5.67
C THR A 203 -5.07 21.44 -5.47
N LEU A 204 -4.45 20.29 -5.70
CA LEU A 204 -3.03 20.05 -5.42
C LEU A 204 -2.10 20.50 -6.56
N ARG A 205 -2.61 20.61 -7.79
CA ARG A 205 -1.81 20.94 -8.97
C ARG A 205 -1.00 22.24 -8.84
N PRO A 206 -1.52 23.36 -8.30
CA PRO A 206 -0.73 24.57 -8.12
C PRO A 206 0.52 24.32 -7.26
N LEU A 207 0.38 23.62 -6.13
CA LEU A 207 1.50 23.26 -5.26
C LEU A 207 2.49 22.34 -5.97
N TYR A 208 2.01 21.26 -6.60
CA TYR A 208 2.86 20.33 -7.34
C TYR A 208 3.68 21.02 -8.44
N LEU A 209 3.10 22.00 -9.15
CA LEU A 209 3.82 22.73 -10.19
C LEU A 209 4.94 23.61 -9.62
N GLN A 210 4.77 24.17 -8.42
CA GLN A 210 5.85 24.91 -7.74
C GLN A 210 6.95 23.94 -7.28
N LEU A 211 6.58 22.81 -6.66
CA LEU A 211 7.53 21.77 -6.23
C LEU A 211 8.31 21.19 -7.42
N HIS A 212 7.61 20.83 -8.51
CA HIS A 212 8.25 20.35 -9.74
C HIS A 212 9.18 21.41 -10.35
N THR A 213 8.80 22.69 -10.29
CA THR A 213 9.65 23.79 -10.76
C THR A 213 10.89 23.94 -9.88
N TRP A 214 10.76 23.93 -8.56
CA TRP A 214 11.91 23.97 -7.67
C TRP A 214 12.84 22.75 -7.88
N ALA A 215 12.27 21.54 -7.90
CA ALA A 215 13.03 20.29 -8.02
C ALA A 215 13.80 20.20 -9.35
N LYS A 216 13.21 20.60 -10.48
CA LYS A 216 13.93 20.57 -11.77
C LYS A 216 15.13 21.52 -11.81
N TYR A 217 15.07 22.67 -11.11
CA TYR A 217 16.22 23.59 -11.00
C TYR A 217 17.30 23.00 -10.09
N LYS A 218 16.91 22.44 -8.94
CA LYS A 218 17.85 21.80 -8.02
C LYS A 218 18.55 20.58 -8.60
N LEU A 219 17.81 19.74 -9.33
CA LEU A 219 18.40 18.60 -10.03
C LEU A 219 19.30 19.03 -11.19
N ALA A 220 18.93 20.08 -11.94
CA ALA A 220 19.77 20.63 -13.01
C ALA A 220 21.09 21.20 -12.46
N GLU A 221 21.03 21.92 -11.33
CA GLU A 221 22.20 22.37 -10.58
C GLU A 221 23.08 21.19 -10.14
N LYS A 222 22.48 20.19 -9.48
CA LYS A 222 23.17 18.98 -8.99
C LYS A 222 23.93 18.22 -10.08
N TYR A 223 23.35 18.10 -11.28
CA TYR A 223 23.95 17.34 -12.39
C TYR A 223 24.67 18.21 -13.42
N HIS A 224 24.82 19.51 -13.15
CA HIS A 224 25.45 20.48 -14.07
C HIS A 224 24.84 20.46 -15.48
N GLN A 225 23.51 20.39 -15.56
CA GLN A 225 22.74 20.35 -16.80
C GLN A 225 21.89 21.62 -16.96
N PRO A 226 21.47 21.98 -18.19
CA PRO A 226 20.43 22.99 -18.37
C PRO A 226 19.11 22.53 -17.73
N VAL A 227 18.32 23.48 -17.24
CA VAL A 227 17.02 23.19 -16.61
C VAL A 227 16.08 22.56 -17.65
N PRO A 228 15.62 21.32 -17.46
CA PRO A 228 14.80 20.64 -18.45
C PRO A 228 13.34 21.13 -18.40
N GLN A 229 12.55 20.86 -19.46
CA GLN A 229 11.11 21.12 -19.40
C GLN A 229 10.37 20.17 -18.45
N LYS A 230 10.77 18.89 -18.43
CA LYS A 230 10.29 17.84 -17.53
C LYS A 230 11.49 17.16 -16.91
N ILE A 231 11.41 16.82 -15.63
CA ILE A 231 12.49 16.12 -14.94
C ILE A 231 12.68 14.72 -15.59
N PRO A 232 13.88 14.38 -16.09
CA PRO A 232 14.16 13.00 -16.52
C PRO A 232 14.04 12.05 -15.33
N ALA A 233 13.32 10.93 -15.50
CA ALA A 233 12.98 10.05 -14.37
C ALA A 233 14.20 9.46 -13.63
N HIS A 234 15.32 9.26 -14.33
CA HIS A 234 16.56 8.76 -13.75
C HIS A 234 17.35 9.83 -12.96
N TRP A 235 16.93 11.11 -12.98
CA TRP A 235 17.52 12.17 -12.16
C TRP A 235 17.10 12.07 -10.70
N ILE A 236 15.97 11.42 -10.41
CA ILE A 236 15.39 11.31 -9.07
C ILE A 236 15.92 10.03 -8.39
N ASN A 237 16.21 10.12 -7.10
CA ASN A 237 16.73 9.02 -6.25
C ASN A 237 15.65 7.98 -5.88
N ASN A 238 14.73 7.70 -6.79
CA ASN A 238 13.67 6.71 -6.64
C ASN A 238 13.39 6.12 -8.02
N ARG A 239 13.55 4.81 -8.20
CA ARG A 239 13.41 4.17 -9.53
C ARG A 239 12.04 4.38 -10.15
N TRP A 240 11.01 4.68 -9.35
CA TRP A 240 9.70 5.04 -9.85
C TRP A 240 9.45 6.53 -9.87
N ALA A 241 10.25 7.41 -9.24
CA ALA A 241 9.96 8.82 -9.06
C ALA A 241 8.56 9.09 -8.47
N GLN A 242 8.09 8.21 -7.58
CA GLN A 242 6.85 8.41 -6.82
C GLN A 242 7.05 9.37 -5.64
N GLU A 243 8.29 9.43 -5.14
CA GLU A 243 8.81 10.31 -4.09
C GLU A 243 10.16 10.85 -4.57
N TRP A 244 10.55 12.04 -4.12
CA TRP A 244 11.77 12.74 -4.54
C TRP A 244 12.71 12.95 -3.34
N PRO A 245 13.23 11.87 -2.74
CA PRO A 245 14.04 11.94 -1.53
C PRO A 245 15.38 12.63 -1.77
N ASP A 246 16.03 13.03 -0.67
CA ASP A 246 17.40 13.57 -0.63
C ASP A 246 17.61 14.86 -1.45
N LEU A 247 16.55 15.66 -1.64
CA LEU A 247 16.64 16.97 -2.29
C LEU A 247 16.83 18.12 -1.29
N VAL A 248 16.53 17.91 -0.02
CA VAL A 248 16.57 18.94 1.03
C VAL A 248 17.53 18.51 2.13
N GLU A 249 18.83 18.78 1.95
CA GLU A 249 19.89 18.36 2.89
C GLU A 249 19.64 18.86 4.33
N ALA A 250 19.11 20.07 4.50
CA ALA A 250 18.81 20.65 5.81
C ALA A 250 17.73 19.92 6.62
N ALA A 251 16.95 19.02 5.98
CA ALA A 251 15.97 18.17 6.64
C ALA A 251 16.52 16.78 7.01
N ASN A 252 17.73 16.42 6.56
CA ASN A 252 18.32 15.12 6.88
C ASN A 252 18.74 15.07 8.37
N ILE A 253 18.14 14.13 9.10
CA ILE A 253 18.38 13.89 10.52
C ILE A 253 19.03 12.52 10.80
N ASP A 254 19.48 11.78 9.79
CA ASP A 254 20.01 10.41 9.96
C ASP A 254 21.18 10.33 10.92
N LYS A 255 22.05 11.36 10.94
CA LYS A 255 23.18 11.44 11.90
C LYS A 255 22.73 11.37 13.37
N TYR A 256 21.50 11.76 13.68
CA TYR A 256 20.95 11.72 15.04
C TYR A 256 20.41 10.34 15.42
N PHE A 257 20.34 9.41 14.47
CA PHE A 257 20.02 8.01 14.73
C PHE A 257 21.27 7.14 14.93
N GLU A 258 22.47 7.69 14.70
CA GLU A 258 23.73 7.00 14.98
C GLU A 258 23.81 6.57 16.46
N GLY A 259 24.20 5.31 16.70
CA GLY A 259 24.28 4.73 18.04
C GLY A 259 22.97 4.14 18.57
N HIS A 260 21.82 4.38 17.91
CA HIS A 260 20.60 3.62 18.19
C HIS A 260 20.64 2.25 17.51
N SER A 261 19.94 1.28 18.09
CA SER A 261 19.78 -0.06 17.50
C SER A 261 18.44 -0.17 16.75
N ALA A 262 18.35 -1.10 15.80
CA ALA A 262 17.09 -1.43 15.14
C ALA A 262 16.00 -1.88 16.13
N ASP A 263 16.40 -2.61 17.19
CA ASP A 263 15.50 -3.04 18.27
C ASP A 263 14.96 -1.85 19.08
N TRP A 264 15.79 -0.82 19.30
CA TRP A 264 15.35 0.42 19.93
C TRP A 264 14.30 1.15 19.10
N ILE A 265 14.43 1.15 17.77
CA ILE A 265 13.46 1.78 16.87
C ILE A 265 12.08 1.14 17.02
N ILE A 266 11.96 -0.18 16.87
CA ILE A 266 10.66 -0.85 16.91
C ILE A 266 10.00 -0.78 18.30
N LYS A 267 10.80 -0.85 19.37
CA LYS A 267 10.30 -0.67 20.74
C LYS A 267 9.88 0.76 21.00
N THR A 268 10.57 1.75 20.44
CA THR A 268 10.15 3.16 20.54
C THR A 268 8.84 3.39 19.78
N ALA A 269 8.65 2.75 18.63
CA ALA A 269 7.38 2.77 17.91
C ALA A 269 6.24 2.18 18.77
N GLU A 270 6.44 1.05 19.46
CA GLU A 270 5.43 0.52 20.38
C GLU A 270 5.16 1.46 21.57
N GLN A 271 6.20 2.10 22.10
CA GLN A 271 6.09 3.06 23.21
C GLN A 271 5.23 4.27 22.84
N PHE A 272 5.25 4.71 21.58
CA PHE A 272 4.35 5.75 21.09
C PHE A 272 2.88 5.38 21.37
N TYR A 273 2.44 4.21 20.89
CA TYR A 273 1.04 3.78 21.04
C TYR A 273 0.67 3.46 22.49
N THR A 274 1.56 2.83 23.24
CA THR A 274 1.30 2.57 24.67
C THR A 274 1.22 3.86 25.49
N SER A 275 1.95 4.91 25.11
CA SER A 275 1.82 6.25 25.73
C SER A 275 0.46 6.92 25.47
N LEU A 276 -0.22 6.55 24.38
CA LEU A 276 -1.60 6.97 24.07
C LEU A 276 -2.66 6.14 24.83
N GLY A 277 -2.23 5.16 25.64
CA GLY A 277 -3.12 4.31 26.44
C GLY A 277 -3.52 2.99 25.77
N PHE A 278 -2.95 2.64 24.62
CA PHE A 278 -3.16 1.31 24.03
C PHE A 278 -2.40 0.24 24.82
N SER A 279 -2.93 -0.99 24.83
CA SER A 279 -2.21 -2.13 25.41
C SER A 279 -0.99 -2.51 24.56
N PRO A 280 0.08 -3.10 25.13
CA PRO A 280 1.23 -3.58 24.37
C PRO A 280 0.87 -4.58 23.26
N LEU A 281 1.70 -4.71 22.23
CA LEU A 281 1.51 -5.68 21.16
C LEU A 281 1.52 -7.12 21.73
N PRO A 282 0.77 -8.05 21.11
CA PRO A 282 0.73 -9.43 21.56
C PRO A 282 2.11 -10.09 21.45
N GLU A 283 2.38 -11.11 22.27
CA GLU A 283 3.66 -11.82 22.27
C GLU A 283 4.00 -12.44 20.89
N SER A 284 2.97 -12.80 20.11
CA SER A 284 3.14 -13.28 18.73
C SER A 284 3.87 -12.28 17.86
N PHE A 285 3.68 -10.97 18.07
CA PHE A 285 4.36 -9.93 17.30
C PHE A 285 5.88 -10.07 17.46
N TRP A 286 6.35 -10.14 18.71
CA TRP A 286 7.78 -10.21 19.02
C TRP A 286 8.41 -11.54 18.62
N LYS A 287 7.67 -12.65 18.72
CA LYS A 287 8.19 -13.99 18.42
C LYS A 287 8.15 -14.35 16.93
N LYS A 288 7.20 -13.80 16.16
CA LYS A 288 6.91 -14.26 14.80
C LYS A 288 7.13 -13.21 13.71
N SER A 289 7.37 -11.95 14.06
CA SER A 289 7.69 -10.90 13.07
C SER A 289 9.10 -11.08 12.50
N ASP A 290 9.28 -10.62 11.26
CA ASP A 290 10.58 -10.56 10.60
C ASP A 290 11.00 -9.10 10.45
N LEU A 291 11.63 -8.56 11.51
CA LEU A 291 11.81 -7.12 11.67
C LEU A 291 13.11 -6.58 11.07
N TYR A 292 14.11 -7.42 10.84
CA TYR A 292 15.49 -6.95 10.59
C TYR A 292 16.02 -7.41 9.22
N PRO A 293 16.96 -6.68 8.61
CA PRO A 293 17.58 -7.08 7.35
C PRO A 293 18.17 -8.49 7.41
N LEU A 294 18.18 -9.17 6.26
CA LEU A 294 18.91 -10.42 6.13
C LEU A 294 20.43 -10.17 6.19
N PRO A 295 21.21 -11.07 6.79
CA PRO A 295 22.66 -11.06 6.63
C PRO A 295 23.06 -11.05 5.14
N PRO A 296 24.15 -10.36 4.75
CA PRO A 296 24.58 -10.28 3.35
C PRO A 296 24.83 -11.64 2.67
N ASP A 297 25.20 -12.66 3.43
CA ASP A 297 25.48 -14.03 2.99
C ASP A 297 24.28 -14.99 3.14
N SER A 298 23.11 -14.47 3.50
CA SER A 298 21.89 -15.25 3.66
C SER A 298 21.46 -15.92 2.36
N LYS A 299 21.18 -17.22 2.43
CA LYS A 299 20.49 -17.97 1.35
C LYS A 299 18.98 -17.76 1.36
N ARG A 300 18.40 -17.39 2.51
CA ARG A 300 16.99 -17.03 2.64
C ARG A 300 16.74 -15.75 1.87
N LYS A 301 15.64 -15.70 1.13
CA LYS A 301 15.15 -14.50 0.43
C LYS A 301 13.84 -14.07 1.07
N LYS A 302 13.63 -12.76 1.22
CA LYS A 302 12.39 -12.20 1.74
C LYS A 302 11.94 -10.99 0.93
N ASN A 303 10.66 -10.68 0.98
CA ASN A 303 10.11 -9.45 0.41
C ASN A 303 10.72 -8.23 1.12
N THR A 304 11.07 -7.21 0.34
CA THR A 304 11.73 -5.99 0.82
C THR A 304 10.76 -4.86 1.17
N HIS A 305 9.47 -5.01 0.85
CA HIS A 305 8.43 -4.04 1.22
C HIS A 305 7.98 -4.24 2.66
N ALA A 306 7.97 -3.15 3.45
CA ALA A 306 7.46 -3.17 4.81
C ALA A 306 5.95 -3.49 4.81
N SER A 307 5.48 -4.26 5.79
CA SER A 307 4.05 -4.56 5.94
C SER A 307 3.71 -5.05 7.34
N CYS A 308 2.45 -4.87 7.74
CA CYS A 308 1.88 -5.40 8.97
C CYS A 308 0.67 -6.28 8.67
N TRP A 309 0.59 -7.42 9.35
CA TRP A 309 -0.32 -8.51 9.03
C TRP A 309 -1.16 -8.90 10.24
N HIS A 310 -2.44 -9.10 10.02
CA HIS A 310 -3.39 -9.60 11.01
C HIS A 310 -3.71 -11.06 10.72
N ILE A 311 -2.83 -11.99 11.08
CA ILE A 311 -2.77 -13.34 10.51
C ILE A 311 -4.04 -14.15 10.76
N ASP A 312 -4.64 -14.06 11.94
CA ASP A 312 -5.80 -14.87 12.34
C ASP A 312 -7.09 -14.06 12.53
N LEU A 313 -7.04 -12.77 12.16
CA LEU A 313 -8.03 -11.74 12.48
C LEU A 313 -8.31 -11.60 13.99
N GLU A 314 -7.47 -12.14 14.86
CA GLU A 314 -7.59 -12.09 16.32
C GLU A 314 -6.34 -11.47 16.96
N ASN A 315 -5.42 -12.31 17.46
CA ASN A 315 -4.31 -11.88 18.30
C ASN A 315 -2.94 -12.18 17.66
N ASP A 316 -2.89 -12.85 16.50
CA ASP A 316 -1.64 -13.09 15.77
C ASP A 316 -1.35 -11.92 14.82
N ILE A 317 -0.76 -10.87 15.36
CA ILE A 317 -0.27 -9.72 14.59
C ILE A 317 1.24 -9.87 14.36
N ARG A 318 1.69 -9.63 13.13
CA ARG A 318 3.10 -9.70 12.73
C ARG A 318 3.47 -8.50 11.86
N SER A 319 4.76 -8.18 11.77
CA SER A 319 5.26 -7.21 10.81
C SER A 319 6.53 -7.70 10.11
N LEU A 320 6.56 -7.53 8.79
CA LEU A 320 7.73 -7.76 7.96
C LEU A 320 8.36 -6.40 7.68
N GLN A 321 9.57 -6.21 8.15
CA GLN A 321 10.35 -4.99 7.97
C GLN A 321 11.82 -5.34 7.71
N SER A 322 12.67 -4.34 7.50
CA SER A 322 14.12 -4.49 7.41
C SER A 322 14.78 -3.34 8.16
N ILE A 323 14.40 -3.17 9.42
CA ILE A 323 14.70 -2.00 10.25
C ILE A 323 16.21 -1.78 10.37
N GLU A 324 16.64 -0.57 10.02
CA GLU A 324 18.00 -0.06 10.21
C GLU A 324 17.95 1.23 11.06
N PRO A 325 19.05 1.61 11.73
CA PRO A 325 19.08 2.78 12.60
C PRO A 325 19.15 4.11 11.81
N ASN A 326 18.06 4.48 11.13
CA ASN A 326 17.92 5.74 10.39
C ASN A 326 16.49 6.31 10.47
N ALA A 327 16.31 7.55 10.00
CA ALA A 327 15.04 8.26 10.10
C ALA A 327 13.92 7.56 9.33
N ARG A 328 14.24 7.05 8.13
CA ARG A 328 13.30 6.31 7.28
C ARG A 328 12.65 5.14 8.04
N TRP A 329 13.47 4.25 8.61
CA TRP A 329 12.94 3.09 9.34
C TRP A 329 12.29 3.46 10.66
N PHE A 330 12.69 4.57 11.30
CA PHE A 330 11.97 5.09 12.45
C PHE A 330 10.53 5.46 12.10
N PHE A 331 10.32 6.21 11.02
CA PHE A 331 8.97 6.59 10.58
C PHE A 331 8.17 5.40 10.03
N THR A 332 8.81 4.53 9.23
CA THR A 332 8.18 3.29 8.74
C THR A 332 7.75 2.38 9.90
N ALA A 333 8.56 2.20 10.94
CA ALA A 333 8.16 1.39 12.09
C ALA A 333 6.90 1.97 12.78
N HIS A 334 6.80 3.29 12.92
CA HIS A 334 5.62 3.96 13.47
C HIS A 334 4.39 3.77 12.57
N HIS A 335 4.57 3.86 11.24
CA HIS A 335 3.51 3.61 10.25
C HIS A 335 2.96 2.18 10.35
N GLU A 336 3.85 1.18 10.27
CA GLU A 336 3.46 -0.24 10.25
C GLU A 336 2.77 -0.65 11.55
N LEU A 337 3.24 -0.15 12.69
CA LEU A 337 2.54 -0.37 13.95
C LEU A 337 1.16 0.30 13.99
N GLY A 338 0.93 1.34 13.19
CA GLY A 338 -0.40 1.94 13.03
C GLY A 338 -1.42 0.95 12.52
N HIS A 339 -1.05 0.12 11.54
CA HIS A 339 -1.88 -1.00 11.12
C HIS A 339 -2.08 -2.01 12.26
N GLY A 340 -1.01 -2.41 12.96
CA GLY A 340 -1.08 -3.34 14.08
C GLY A 340 -2.02 -2.89 15.19
N TYR A 341 -1.96 -1.62 15.58
CA TYR A 341 -2.87 -1.06 16.59
C TYR A 341 -4.29 -0.85 16.06
N TYR A 342 -4.46 -0.59 14.75
CA TYR A 342 -5.79 -0.57 14.14
C TYR A 342 -6.42 -1.97 14.13
N PHE A 343 -5.64 -3.01 13.84
CA PHE A 343 -6.06 -4.41 13.96
C PHE A 343 -6.60 -4.69 15.37
N LYS A 344 -5.81 -4.37 16.39
CA LYS A 344 -6.22 -4.51 17.79
C LYS A 344 -7.49 -3.73 18.13
N ALA A 345 -7.65 -2.53 17.59
CA ALA A 345 -8.80 -1.69 17.90
C ALA A 345 -10.13 -2.28 17.41
N TYR A 346 -10.13 -2.98 16.27
CA TYR A 346 -11.31 -3.66 15.75
C TYR A 346 -11.39 -5.14 16.15
N THR A 347 -10.35 -5.74 16.73
CA THR A 347 -10.41 -7.08 17.33
C THR A 347 -11.22 -7.05 18.62
N ARG A 348 -12.54 -7.00 18.48
CA ARG A 348 -13.50 -7.00 19.57
C ARG A 348 -14.75 -7.81 19.21
N PRO A 349 -15.49 -8.36 20.19
CA PRO A 349 -16.65 -9.22 19.93
C PRO A 349 -17.74 -8.57 19.06
N GLU A 350 -17.88 -7.24 19.12
CA GLU A 350 -18.90 -6.47 18.40
C GLU A 350 -18.54 -6.22 16.93
N VAL A 351 -17.30 -6.50 16.52
CA VAL A 351 -16.85 -6.43 15.12
C VAL A 351 -16.63 -7.86 14.62
N PRO A 352 -17.58 -8.40 13.83
CA PRO A 352 -17.47 -9.74 13.25
C PRO A 352 -16.28 -9.85 12.31
N TYR A 353 -15.72 -11.05 12.14
CA TYR A 353 -14.54 -11.30 11.30
C TYR A 353 -14.65 -10.74 9.89
N LEU A 354 -15.82 -10.86 9.25
CA LEU A 354 -16.06 -10.30 7.92
C LEU A 354 -15.83 -8.79 7.85
N LEU A 355 -16.00 -8.06 8.96
CA LEU A 355 -15.86 -6.61 9.05
C LEU A 355 -14.55 -6.15 9.72
N ARG A 356 -13.63 -7.06 10.01
CA ARG A 356 -12.31 -6.74 10.59
C ARG A 356 -11.35 -6.24 9.50
N THR A 357 -11.69 -5.07 8.96
CA THR A 357 -10.96 -4.32 7.94
C THR A 357 -11.15 -2.82 8.17
N GLY A 358 -10.46 -1.98 7.40
CA GLY A 358 -10.63 -0.53 7.46
C GLY A 358 -12.01 -0.08 7.00
N ALA A 359 -12.47 1.09 7.46
CA ALA A 359 -13.77 1.65 7.07
C ALA A 359 -13.93 1.84 5.55
N ALA A 360 -12.82 2.09 4.85
CA ALA A 360 -12.64 1.98 3.41
C ALA A 360 -11.18 1.59 3.14
N PRO A 361 -10.80 1.12 1.93
CA PRO A 361 -9.44 0.64 1.68
C PRO A 361 -8.33 1.65 2.02
N GLY A 362 -8.59 2.96 1.89
CA GLY A 362 -7.64 4.02 2.25
C GLY A 362 -7.44 4.28 3.74
N PHE A 363 -8.33 3.81 4.61
CA PHE A 363 -8.26 4.15 6.06
C PHE A 363 -7.10 3.48 6.77
N HIS A 364 -6.71 2.26 6.38
CA HIS A 364 -5.58 1.56 6.99
C HIS A 364 -4.30 2.36 6.82
N GLU A 365 -4.05 2.78 5.59
CA GLU A 365 -2.92 3.62 5.21
C GLU A 365 -3.00 5.00 5.87
N GLY A 366 -4.18 5.62 5.89
CA GLY A 366 -4.37 6.92 6.53
C GLY A 366 -4.01 6.92 8.04
N VAL A 367 -4.27 5.82 8.75
CA VAL A 367 -3.84 5.66 10.16
C VAL A 367 -2.32 5.54 10.26
N GLY A 368 -1.69 4.69 9.43
CA GLY A 368 -0.23 4.54 9.42
C GLY A 368 0.48 5.87 9.11
N GLU A 369 0.03 6.57 8.07
CA GLU A 369 0.59 7.86 7.65
C GLU A 369 0.43 8.96 8.68
N LEU A 370 -0.72 9.01 9.36
CA LEU A 370 -0.93 9.98 10.44
C LEU A 370 0.09 9.80 11.56
N ILE A 371 0.41 8.56 11.93
CA ILE A 371 1.36 8.29 13.01
C ILE A 371 2.80 8.45 12.53
N SER A 372 3.11 8.11 11.28
CA SER A 372 4.38 8.46 10.64
C SER A 372 4.65 9.96 10.75
N LEU A 373 3.67 10.79 10.36
CA LEU A 373 3.75 12.25 10.47
C LEU A 373 3.91 12.71 11.93
N ALA A 374 3.17 12.13 12.88
CA ALA A 374 3.33 12.46 14.29
C ALA A 374 4.75 12.12 14.81
N SER A 375 5.32 11.01 14.33
CA SER A 375 6.65 10.56 14.72
C SER A 375 7.79 11.39 14.14
N SER A 376 7.54 12.15 13.06
CA SER A 376 8.53 13.06 12.47
C SER A 376 8.58 14.44 13.11
N GLN A 377 7.65 14.75 14.03
CA GLN A 377 7.59 16.07 14.66
C GLN A 377 8.76 16.28 15.62
N VAL A 378 9.42 17.43 15.52
CA VAL A 378 10.59 17.80 16.34
C VAL A 378 10.36 17.63 17.85
N PRO A 379 9.22 18.06 18.44
CA PRO A 379 8.99 17.85 19.88
C PRO A 379 9.00 16.38 20.29
N TYR A 380 8.47 15.48 19.44
CA TYR A 380 8.51 14.05 19.71
C TYR A 380 9.93 13.50 19.59
N LEU A 381 10.64 13.83 18.52
CA LEU A 381 12.04 13.42 18.33
C LEU A 381 12.95 13.89 19.47
N GLN A 382 12.73 15.11 20.00
CA GLN A 382 13.42 15.61 21.19
C GLN A 382 13.04 14.84 22.47
N SER A 383 11.76 14.53 22.66
CA SER A 383 11.28 13.74 23.81
C SER A 383 11.89 12.33 23.85
N ARG A 384 12.23 11.79 22.68
CA ARG A 384 12.88 10.48 22.51
C ARG A 384 14.41 10.54 22.58
N GLY A 385 14.99 11.74 22.73
CA GLY A 385 16.43 11.94 22.79
C GLY A 385 17.15 11.79 21.45
N ILE A 386 16.41 11.74 20.33
CA ILE A 386 17.00 11.70 18.97
C ILE A 386 17.57 13.08 18.66
N LEU A 387 16.72 14.11 18.72
CA LEU A 387 17.14 15.48 18.50
C LEU A 387 17.57 16.15 19.80
N PRO A 388 18.66 16.95 19.80
CA PRO A 388 19.02 17.82 20.91
C PRO A 388 17.86 18.75 21.30
N LYS A 389 17.74 19.08 22.59
CA LYS A 389 16.68 19.98 23.10
C LYS A 389 16.75 21.39 22.51
N ASP A 390 17.95 21.83 22.12
CA ASP A 390 18.23 23.11 21.49
C ASP A 390 18.25 23.03 19.96
N PHE A 391 17.92 21.87 19.36
CA PHE A 391 17.78 21.74 17.92
C PHE A 391 16.74 22.72 17.38
N LYS A 392 17.16 23.55 16.43
CA LYS A 392 16.32 24.53 15.75
C LYS A 392 16.06 24.05 14.32
N PRO A 393 14.88 23.49 14.02
CA PRO A 393 14.57 23.06 12.66
C PRO A 393 14.51 24.27 11.73
N ASP A 394 15.05 24.12 10.51
CA ASP A 394 14.59 24.93 9.39
C ASP A 394 13.21 24.42 8.98
N MET A 395 12.17 25.09 9.46
CA MET A 395 10.79 24.70 9.21
C MET A 395 10.46 24.64 7.71
N ASN A 396 11.07 25.52 6.89
CA ASN A 396 10.84 25.49 5.45
C ASN A 396 11.50 24.28 4.81
N ALA A 397 12.71 23.91 5.27
CA ALA A 397 13.37 22.70 4.80
C ALA A 397 12.57 21.45 5.14
N PHE A 398 12.09 21.31 6.38
CA PHE A 398 11.29 20.15 6.80
C PHE A 398 9.96 20.06 6.04
N LEU A 399 9.25 21.18 5.85
CA LEU A 399 7.99 21.20 5.07
C LEU A 399 8.23 20.90 3.59
N LEU A 400 9.34 21.39 3.03
CA LEU A 400 9.71 21.10 1.65
C LEU A 400 10.08 19.63 1.47
N ASP A 401 10.82 19.05 2.41
CA ASP A 401 11.16 17.63 2.41
C ASP A 401 9.92 16.75 2.51
N ASP A 402 9.00 17.06 3.44
CA ASP A 402 7.70 16.37 3.57
C ASP A 402 6.87 16.48 2.28
N ALA A 403 6.86 17.64 1.63
CA ALA A 403 6.18 17.83 0.35
C ALA A 403 6.80 17.02 -0.80
N LEU A 404 8.07 16.60 -0.67
CA LEU A 404 8.83 15.83 -1.67
C LEU A 404 8.89 14.33 -1.36
N GLY A 405 8.83 13.93 -0.09
CA GLY A 405 8.84 12.55 0.37
C GLY A 405 7.44 11.97 0.64
N GLY A 406 6.44 12.81 0.90
CA GLY A 406 5.09 12.38 1.28
C GLY A 406 4.11 12.17 0.12
N ASN A 407 2.90 11.76 0.49
CA ASN A 407 1.73 11.50 -0.38
C ASN A 407 1.34 12.65 -1.33
N THR A 408 1.86 13.86 -1.13
CA THR A 408 1.64 15.05 -1.96
C THR A 408 2.05 14.82 -3.42
N LEU A 409 3.15 14.09 -3.68
CA LEU A 409 3.62 13.83 -5.05
C LEU A 409 2.92 12.63 -5.72
N ALA A 410 2.56 11.61 -4.94
CA ALA A 410 1.94 10.38 -5.44
C ALA A 410 0.60 10.66 -6.16
N ILE A 411 -0.20 11.59 -5.62
CA ILE A 411 -1.51 11.96 -6.17
C ILE A 411 -1.38 12.58 -7.57
N CYS A 412 -0.36 13.42 -7.80
CA CYS A 412 -0.24 14.20 -9.04
C CYS A 412 0.21 13.39 -10.26
N ARG A 413 0.79 12.20 -10.07
CA ARG A 413 1.44 11.42 -11.13
C ARG A 413 0.51 10.46 -11.87
N GLU A 414 -0.44 9.84 -11.17
CA GLU A 414 -1.28 8.75 -11.71
C GLU A 414 -2.26 9.23 -12.81
N SER A 415 -2.68 10.51 -12.78
CA SER A 415 -3.72 11.06 -13.66
C SER A 415 -3.19 11.68 -14.97
N SER A 416 -1.88 11.93 -15.07
CA SER A 416 -1.25 12.54 -16.26
C SER A 416 -1.28 11.64 -17.50
N ARG A 417 -1.51 10.32 -17.34
CA ARG A 417 -1.62 9.35 -18.45
C ARG A 417 -3.02 9.27 -19.08
N ARG A 418 -4.11 9.62 -18.37
CA ARG A 418 -5.49 9.44 -18.89
C ARG A 418 -5.97 10.55 -19.83
N ARG A 419 -5.40 11.76 -19.76
CA ARG A 419 -5.81 12.89 -20.62
C ARG A 419 -5.49 12.75 -22.11
N ARG A 420 -4.73 11.73 -22.54
CA ARG A 420 -4.45 11.49 -23.97
C ARG A 420 -5.48 10.59 -24.66
N VAL A 421 -6.29 9.84 -23.92
CA VAL A 421 -7.29 8.93 -24.51
C VAL A 421 -8.68 9.56 -24.55
N ALA A 422 -8.98 10.52 -23.67
CA ALA A 422 -10.33 11.12 -23.54
C ALA A 422 -10.51 12.52 -24.20
N ARG A 423 -9.53 13.03 -24.97
CA ARG A 423 -9.55 14.42 -25.53
C ARG A 423 -9.79 14.53 -27.03
N ASN A 424 -10.31 13.48 -27.67
CA ASN A 424 -10.90 13.61 -29.00
C ASN A 424 -12.41 13.84 -28.85
N GLY A 425 -12.78 15.06 -28.48
CA GLY A 425 -14.17 15.48 -28.41
C GLY A 425 -14.40 16.55 -27.36
N VAL A 426 -15.02 17.65 -27.80
CA VAL A 426 -15.62 18.72 -26.99
C VAL A 426 -14.71 19.93 -26.68
N THR A 427 -15.26 21.07 -27.12
CA THR A 427 -14.76 22.45 -27.15
C THR A 427 -14.85 23.16 -25.79
N ARG A 428 -13.99 24.18 -25.60
CA ARG A 428 -13.86 24.97 -24.35
C ARG A 428 -14.95 26.04 -24.21
N GLN A 429 -15.37 26.29 -22.96
CA GLN A 429 -15.93 27.57 -22.51
C GLN A 429 -15.40 27.97 -21.11
N PRO A 430 -15.46 29.26 -20.71
CA PRO A 430 -14.57 29.87 -19.72
C PRO A 430 -15.08 29.84 -18.26
N ARG A 431 -14.15 30.05 -17.32
CA ARG A 431 -14.30 29.97 -15.85
C ARG A 431 -14.94 31.21 -15.24
N PRO A 432 -15.68 31.08 -14.11
CA PRO A 432 -15.80 32.14 -13.11
C PRO A 432 -14.83 31.93 -11.92
N THR A 433 -14.46 33.05 -11.32
CA THR A 433 -13.62 33.25 -10.13
C THR A 433 -14.25 32.68 -8.86
N LEU A 434 -13.44 32.02 -8.00
CA LEU A 434 -13.88 31.49 -6.71
C LEU A 434 -13.05 32.07 -5.55
N THR A 435 -13.76 32.57 -4.55
CA THR A 435 -13.30 32.95 -3.21
C THR A 435 -13.06 31.70 -2.34
N ILE A 436 -12.07 31.78 -1.44
CA ILE A 436 -11.50 30.66 -0.66
C ILE A 436 -12.15 30.61 0.76
N PRO A 437 -12.68 29.46 1.22
CA PRO A 437 -12.90 29.19 2.64
C PRO A 437 -11.75 28.33 3.26
N PRO A 438 -11.60 28.32 4.61
CA PRO A 438 -10.41 27.85 5.34
C PRO A 438 -10.29 26.32 5.44
N PRO A 439 -9.12 25.78 5.85
CA PRO A 439 -8.66 24.44 5.45
C PRO A 439 -9.30 23.33 6.28
N THR A 440 -9.75 22.28 5.58
CA THR A 440 -10.09 20.97 6.15
C THR A 440 -8.89 20.04 5.99
N ILE A 441 -8.58 19.26 7.02
CA ILE A 441 -7.48 18.27 7.04
C ILE A 441 -7.76 17.20 5.96
N ILE A 442 -6.81 17.01 5.03
CA ILE A 442 -6.92 16.07 3.90
C ILE A 442 -6.04 14.85 4.20
N THR A 443 -6.65 13.71 4.53
CA THR A 443 -5.99 12.40 4.54
C THR A 443 -5.96 11.82 3.12
N THR A 444 -4.78 11.43 2.67
CA THR A 444 -4.48 10.99 1.30
C THR A 444 -4.61 9.48 1.14
N LEU A 445 -5.08 9.04 -0.03
CA LEU A 445 -5.04 7.64 -0.46
C LEU A 445 -3.61 7.25 -0.83
N SER A 446 -2.86 6.72 0.14
CA SER A 446 -1.80 5.77 -0.20
C SER A 446 -2.46 4.62 -0.96
N ARG A 447 -1.80 4.11 -2.00
CA ARG A 447 -2.24 2.86 -2.63
C ARG A 447 -2.52 1.86 -1.51
N PRO A 448 -3.63 1.11 -1.53
CA PRO A 448 -3.70 -0.06 -0.69
C PRO A 448 -2.42 -0.84 -0.98
N CYS A 449 -1.76 -1.34 0.07
CA CYS A 449 -1.12 -2.62 0.00
C CYS A 449 -2.09 -3.60 -0.68
N LEU A 450 -2.15 -3.58 -2.01
CA LEU A 450 -2.38 -4.76 -2.82
C LEU A 450 -1.13 -5.59 -2.54
N SER A 451 -1.13 -6.25 -1.38
CA SER A 451 -0.71 -7.63 -1.30
C SER A 451 -1.19 -8.24 -2.61
N PHE A 452 -0.23 -8.54 -3.49
CA PHE A 452 -0.50 -9.32 -4.68
C PHE A 452 -1.00 -10.68 -4.19
N ASN A 453 -2.31 -10.76 -3.99
CA ASN A 453 -3.08 -11.97 -3.84
C ASN A 453 -3.95 -12.11 -5.09
#